data_AF-A0A2M8EK63-F1
#
_entry.id   AF-A0A2M8EK63-F1
#
_cell.length_a   1.000
_cell.length_b   1.000
_cell.length_c   1.000
_cell.angle_alpha   90.00
_cell.angle_beta   90.00
_cell.angle_gamma   90.00
#
_symmetry.space_group_name_H-M   'P 1'
#
loop_
_entity.id
_entity.type
_entity.pdbx_description
1 polymer ?
#
loop_
_entity_poly.entity_id
_entity_poly.type
_entity_poly.pdbx_seq_one_letter_code
_entity_poly.pdbx_strand_id
1 'polypeptide(L)' 'MSKRIYKYAVPGEDYFSLELPRGAKILTVQVQDDEPQIWALVNPENPTELRSFHLAGTGHPIEETEEDLNYIGT' A
#
# COMPACT_ATOMS: atom_id res chain seq x y z
N MET A 1 1.52 15.12 -17.41
CA MET A 1 0.82 14.66 -16.19
C MET A 1 -0.36 13.75 -16.56
N SER A 2 -0.09 12.48 -16.90
CA SER A 2 -1.13 11.47 -17.10
C SER A 2 -1.14 10.54 -15.89
N LYS A 3 -2.18 10.65 -15.05
CA LYS A 3 -2.33 9.73 -13.91
C LYS A 3 -2.72 8.34 -14.41
N ARG A 4 -2.14 7.31 -13.81
CA ARG A 4 -2.38 5.90 -14.16
C ARG A 4 -2.68 5.10 -12.90
N ILE A 5 -3.41 4.00 -13.06
CA ILE A 5 -3.63 3.02 -11.99
C ILE A 5 -2.55 1.96 -12.14
N TYR A 6 -1.66 1.85 -11.15
CA TYR A 6 -0.68 0.77 -11.03
C TYR A 6 -1.00 -0.11 -9.82
N LYS A 7 -0.51 -1.34 -9.85
CA LYS A 7 -0.57 -2.29 -8.76
C LYS A 7 0.83 -2.61 -8.24
N TYR A 8 0.92 -2.90 -6.95
CA TYR A 8 2.15 -3.20 -6.25
C TYR A 8 1.92 -4.44 -5.38
N ALA A 9 2.81 -5.43 -5.50
CA ALA A 9 2.69 -6.65 -4.71
C ALA A 9 2.85 -6.35 -3.22
N VAL A 10 2.01 -6.98 -2.40
CA VAL A 10 2.17 -6.97 -0.95
C VAL A 10 3.11 -8.11 -0.58
N PRO A 11 4.31 -7.84 -0.04
CA PRO A 11 5.15 -8.89 0.50
C PRO A 11 4.46 -9.52 1.72
N GLY A 12 4.68 -10.81 1.96
CA GLY A 12 4.12 -11.53 3.12
C GLY A 12 4.80 -11.18 4.46
N GLU A 13 5.20 -9.93 4.64
CA GLU A 13 5.87 -9.40 5.84
C GLU A 13 4.87 -8.49 6.59
N ASP A 14 4.85 -8.57 7.93
CA ASP A 14 3.96 -7.74 8.76
C ASP A 14 4.23 -6.24 8.55
N TYR A 15 5.48 -5.85 8.37
CA TYR A 15 5.89 -4.47 8.15
C TYR A 15 6.76 -4.38 6.91
N PHE A 16 6.36 -3.59 5.94
CA PHE A 16 7.10 -3.41 4.71
C PHE A 16 7.00 -2.00 4.17
N SER A 17 7.81 -1.69 3.16
CA SER A 17 7.76 -0.42 2.46
C SER A 17 7.74 -0.63 0.95
N LEU A 18 7.00 0.21 0.25
CA LEU A 18 6.96 0.26 -1.21
C LEU A 18 7.49 1.60 -1.70
N GLU A 19 8.25 1.58 -2.79
CA GLU A 19 8.58 2.80 -3.54
C GLU A 19 7.40 3.21 -4.43
N LEU A 20 6.72 4.29 -4.06
CA LEU A 20 5.58 4.80 -4.82
C LEU A 20 5.91 6.19 -5.39
N PRO A 21 5.45 6.54 -6.60
CA PRO A 21 5.58 7.89 -7.11
C PRO A 21 4.98 8.91 -6.13
N ARG A 22 5.69 10.02 -5.89
CA ARG A 22 5.25 11.05 -4.93
C ARG A 22 3.82 11.50 -5.23
N GLY A 23 2.99 11.54 -4.20
CA GLY A 23 1.58 11.88 -4.31
C GLY A 23 0.69 10.75 -4.84
N ALA A 24 1.18 9.50 -4.85
CA ALA A 24 0.36 8.32 -5.06
C ALA A 24 -0.82 8.30 -4.08
N LYS A 25 -2.03 8.03 -4.60
CA LYS A 25 -3.21 7.79 -3.79
C LYS A 25 -3.49 6.30 -3.74
N ILE A 26 -3.40 5.71 -2.54
CA ILE A 26 -3.83 4.32 -2.31
C ILE A 26 -5.33 4.23 -2.52
N LEU A 27 -5.77 3.23 -3.29
CA LEU A 27 -7.17 3.03 -3.63
C LEU A 27 -7.76 1.87 -2.82
N THR A 28 -7.08 0.73 -2.81
CA THR A 28 -7.54 -0.50 -2.16
C THR A 28 -6.41 -1.54 -2.15
N VAL A 29 -6.51 -2.55 -1.28
CA VAL A 29 -5.84 -3.84 -1.45
C VAL A 29 -6.84 -4.86 -1.98
N GLN A 30 -6.46 -5.64 -2.99
CA GLN A 30 -7.28 -6.71 -3.58
C GLN A 30 -6.39 -7.89 -4.00
N VAL A 31 -6.93 -9.10 -4.02
CA VAL A 31 -6.22 -10.27 -4.54
C VAL A 31 -6.31 -10.31 -6.07
N GLN A 32 -5.18 -10.54 -6.73
CA GLN A 32 -5.11 -10.84 -8.16
C GLN A 32 -4.10 -11.95 -8.41
N ASP A 33 -4.50 -12.96 -9.17
CA ASP A 33 -3.69 -14.16 -9.44
C ASP A 33 -3.20 -14.82 -8.14
N ASP A 34 -4.11 -14.96 -7.17
CA ASP A 34 -3.88 -15.50 -5.81
C ASP A 34 -2.89 -14.70 -4.94
N GLU A 35 -2.42 -13.53 -5.40
CA GLU A 35 -1.47 -12.68 -4.68
C GLU A 35 -2.11 -11.33 -4.27
N PRO A 36 -1.95 -10.86 -3.02
CA PRO A 36 -2.43 -9.56 -2.59
C PRO A 36 -1.70 -8.41 -3.29
N GLN A 37 -2.48 -7.43 -3.78
CA GLN A 37 -1.99 -6.27 -4.52
C GLN A 37 -2.54 -4.98 -3.94
N ILE A 38 -1.68 -3.99 -3.72
CA ILE A 38 -2.07 -2.61 -3.45
C ILE A 38 -2.27 -1.89 -4.79
N TRP A 39 -3.46 -1.34 -4.99
CA TRP A 39 -3.80 -0.52 -6.16
C TRP A 39 -3.67 0.96 -5.82
N ALA A 40 -2.98 1.72 -6.67
CA ALA A 40 -2.76 3.15 -6.47
C ALA A 40 -2.94 3.97 -7.75
N LEU A 41 -3.52 5.16 -7.60
CA LEU A 41 -3.52 6.20 -8.64
C LEU A 41 -2.22 7.00 -8.52
N VAL A 42 -1.37 6.93 -9.54
CA VAL A 42 -0.02 7.50 -9.51
C VAL A 42 0.22 8.44 -10.69
N ASN A 43 1.20 9.33 -10.55
CA ASN A 43 1.84 9.99 -11.69
C ASN A 43 3.23 9.38 -11.89
N PRO A 44 3.46 8.49 -12.88
CA PRO A 44 4.73 7.77 -13.03
C PRO A 44 5.94 8.66 -13.34
N GLU A 45 5.71 9.90 -13.78
CA GLU A 45 6.76 10.89 -14.06
C GLU A 45 7.34 11.52 -12.77
N ASN A 46 6.67 11.34 -11.62
CA ASN A 46 7.15 11.86 -10.35
C ASN A 46 8.28 10.97 -9.77
N PRO A 47 9.23 11.55 -9.02
CA PRO A 47 10.19 10.76 -8.23
C PRO A 47 9.45 9.88 -7.22
N THR A 48 10.02 8.73 -6.90
CA THR A 48 9.48 7.81 -5.89
C THR A 48 9.83 8.24 -4.47
N GLU A 49 9.03 7.78 -3.51
CA GLU A 49 9.29 7.88 -2.08
C GLU A 49 8.86 6.58 -1.40
N LEU A 50 9.50 6.26 -0.27
CA LEU A 50 9.14 5.10 0.53
C LEU A 50 7.83 5.38 1.28
N ARG A 51 6.92 4.41 1.22
CA ARG A 51 5.63 4.41 1.92
C ARG A 51 5.57 3.15 2.76
N SER A 52 5.38 3.30 4.06
CA SER A 52 5.31 2.19 5.01
C SER A 52 3.89 1.60 5.06
N PHE A 53 3.83 0.28 5.23
CA PHE A 53 2.58 -0.48 5.36
C PHE A 53 2.71 -1.47 6.52
N HIS A 54 1.60 -1.70 7.21
CA HIS A 54 1.44 -2.71 8.24
C HIS A 54 0.37 -3.71 7.77
N LEU A 55 0.77 -4.95 7.54
CA LEU A 55 -0.09 -6.10 7.28
C LEU A 55 -0.36 -6.82 8.61
N ALA A 56 -1.58 -6.68 9.13
CA ALA A 56 -1.97 -7.31 10.38
C ALA A 56 -3.02 -8.40 10.15
N GLY A 57 -2.70 -9.61 10.61
CA GLY A 57 -3.62 -10.75 10.63
C GLY A 57 -4.53 -10.77 11.86
N THR A 58 -5.47 -11.72 11.90
CA THR A 58 -6.32 -11.91 13.09
C THR A 58 -5.46 -12.27 14.30
N GLY A 59 -5.54 -11.45 15.35
CA GLY A 59 -4.79 -11.64 16.60
C GLY A 59 -3.38 -11.02 16.60
N HIS A 60 -2.94 -10.39 15.50
CA HIS A 60 -1.71 -9.59 15.50
C HIS A 60 -1.92 -8.34 16.37
N PRO A 61 -0.94 -7.94 17.20
CA PRO A 61 -1.01 -6.69 17.94
C PRO A 61 -0.90 -5.48 16.99
N ILE A 62 -1.61 -4.41 17.30
CA ILE A 62 -1.41 -3.09 16.70
C ILE A 62 -0.80 -2.21 17.78
N GLU A 63 0.46 -1.83 17.59
CA GLU A 63 1.18 -0.99 18.56
C GLU A 63 1.08 0.51 18.21
N GLU A 64 0.78 0.82 16.95
CA GLU A 64 0.49 2.18 16.50
C GLU A 64 -0.88 2.66 16.99
N THR A 65 -1.07 3.97 17.07
CA THR A 65 -2.40 4.50 17.40
C THR A 65 -3.32 4.44 16.17
N GLU A 66 -4.64 4.42 16.37
CA GLU A 66 -5.61 4.49 15.27
C GLU A 66 -5.44 5.77 14.41
N GLU A 67 -4.88 6.83 14.98
CA GLU A 67 -4.59 8.09 14.27
C GLU A 67 -3.36 7.98 13.36
N ASP A 68 -2.44 7.07 13.65
CA ASP A 68 -1.22 6.82 12.86
C ASP A 68 -1.49 5.94 11.64
N LEU A 69 -2.59 5.19 11.65
CA LEU A 69 -2.91 4.19 10.63
C LEU A 69 -4.09 4.60 9.75
N ASN A 70 -3.95 4.32 8.46
CA ASN A 70 -5.05 4.46 7.51
C ASN A 70 -5.43 3.06 7.02
N TYR A 71 -6.64 2.61 7.35
CA TYR A 71 -7.15 1.33 6.84
C TYR A 71 -7.37 1.39 5.32
N ILE A 72 -6.84 0.41 4.59
CA ILE A 72 -6.89 0.37 3.12
C ILE A 72 -7.61 -0.87 2.53
N GLY A 73 -7.93 -1.89 3.35
CA GLY A 73 -8.72 -3.06 2.94
C GLY A 73 -8.28 -4.38 3.59
N THR A 74 -9.02 -5.45 3.27
CA THR A 74 -8.79 -6.87 3.62
C THR A 74 -9.15 -7.75 2.43
#